data_AF-A0A396QCQ9-F1
#
_entry.id   AF-A0A396QCQ9-F1
#
_cell.length_a   1.000
_cell.length_b   1.000
_cell.length_c   1.000
_cell.angle_alpha   90.00
_cell.angle_beta   90.00
_cell.angle_gamma   90.00
#
_symmetry.space_group_name_H-M   'P 1'
#
loop_
_entity.id
_entity.type
_entity.pdbx_description
1 polymer ?
#
loop_
_entity_poly.entity_id
_entity_poly.type
_entity_poly.pdbx_seq_one_letter_code
_entity_poly.pdbx_strand_id
1 'polypeptide(L)'
;MIYYMCKYTPVELFAGFQVPCRRLEELTDSFEAAESLGHPNICGYGKALLEAALAPEVDELILVNCCDVVRRIYDILEQNKKMGFLYLLDLPHKNGEAEEGMFQAQLGRLLEAYEQYSGREFQPELAWAALKAAEVSSDGGAQPH
;
A
#
# COMPACT_ATOMS: atom_id res chain seq x y z
N MET A 1 -2.80 -0.98 12.55
CA MET A 1 -3.63 -0.32 11.50
C MET A 1 -2.73 -0.17 10.31
N ILE A 2 -3.20 -0.53 9.12
CA ILE A 2 -2.34 -0.53 7.93
C ILE A 2 -2.47 0.81 7.22
N TYR A 3 -1.33 1.41 6.92
CA TYR A 3 -1.24 2.57 6.06
C TYR A 3 -0.97 2.14 4.62
N TYR A 4 -1.53 2.88 3.67
CA TYR A 4 -1.29 2.68 2.25
C TYR A 4 -1.31 4.01 1.51
N MET A 5 -0.81 4.04 0.28
CA MET A 5 -0.80 5.27 -0.53
C MET A 5 -1.48 5.08 -1.88
N CYS A 6 -1.18 3.97 -2.56
CA CYS A 6 -1.61 3.76 -3.93
C CYS A 6 -3.08 3.35 -3.99
N LYS A 7 -3.84 3.88 -4.95
CA LYS A 7 -5.23 3.43 -5.20
C LYS A 7 -5.34 1.96 -5.60
N TYR A 8 -4.26 1.37 -6.13
CA TYR A 8 -4.21 -0.05 -6.51
C TYR A 8 -3.89 -0.96 -5.33
N THR A 9 -3.72 -0.40 -4.12
CA THR A 9 -3.59 -1.22 -2.91
C THR A 9 -4.92 -1.95 -2.71
N PRO A 10 -4.93 -3.29 -2.65
CA PRO A 10 -6.14 -4.08 -2.48
C PRO A 10 -6.60 -4.05 -1.01
N VAL A 11 -7.08 -2.89 -0.55
CA VAL A 11 -7.40 -2.63 0.86
C VAL A 11 -8.51 -3.52 1.40
N GLU A 12 -9.39 -4.00 0.52
CA GLU A 12 -10.49 -4.89 0.85
C GLU A 12 -10.00 -6.25 1.36
N LEU A 13 -8.81 -6.69 0.96
CA LEU A 13 -8.19 -7.90 1.51
C LEU A 13 -7.96 -7.78 3.02
N PHE A 14 -7.62 -6.60 3.52
CA PHE A 14 -7.35 -6.42 4.95
C PHE A 14 -8.59 -6.42 5.83
N ALA A 15 -9.79 -6.28 5.24
CA ALA A 15 -11.03 -6.59 5.93
C ALA A 15 -11.07 -8.07 6.35
N GLY A 16 -10.42 -8.96 5.58
CA GLY A 16 -10.20 -10.38 5.92
C GLY A 16 -9.40 -10.60 7.21
N PHE A 17 -8.53 -9.66 7.57
CA PHE A 17 -7.79 -9.68 8.84
C PHE A 17 -8.46 -8.84 9.93
N GLN A 18 -9.60 -8.21 9.62
CA GLN A 18 -10.29 -7.23 10.48
C GLN A 18 -9.35 -6.09 10.91
N VAL A 19 -8.50 -5.65 10.00
CA VAL A 19 -7.55 -4.56 10.25
C VAL A 19 -7.99 -3.33 9.45
N PRO A 20 -8.15 -2.17 10.10
CA PRO A 20 -8.48 -0.95 9.37
C PRO A 20 -7.30 -0.52 8.50
N CYS A 21 -7.62 -0.03 7.31
CA CYS A 21 -6.68 0.62 6.41
C CYS A 21 -6.90 2.12 6.38
N ARG A 22 -5.83 2.91 6.37
CA ARG A 22 -5.87 4.36 6.19
C ARG A 22 -4.94 4.80 5.07
N ARG A 23 -5.45 5.63 4.16
CA ARG A 23 -4.60 6.25 3.15
C ARG A 23 -3.70 7.29 3.82
N LEU A 24 -2.39 7.22 3.55
CA LEU A 24 -1.47 8.29 3.89
C LEU A 24 -1.84 9.53 3.09
N GLU A 25 -2.13 10.59 3.82
CA GLU A 25 -2.39 11.91 3.25
C GLU A 25 -1.04 12.57 2.93
N GLU A 26 -0.95 13.20 1.76
CA GLU A 26 0.28 13.82 1.24
C GLU A 26 0.54 15.21 1.84
N LEU A 27 0.03 15.44 3.05
CA LEU A 27 0.16 16.71 3.75
C LEU A 27 1.42 16.65 4.61
N THR A 28 2.41 17.43 4.24
CA THR A 28 3.61 17.66 5.06
C THR A 28 3.94 19.15 5.11
N ASP A 29 4.30 19.63 6.29
CA ASP A 29 4.74 21.00 6.52
C ASP A 29 6.25 21.18 6.24
N SER A 30 6.98 20.08 6.00
CA SER A 30 8.44 20.06 5.76
C SER A 30 8.87 18.91 4.84
N PHE A 31 10.03 19.04 4.20
CA PHE A 31 10.68 17.96 3.43
C PHE A 31 12.10 17.64 3.95
N GLU A 32 12.43 18.07 5.17
CA GLU A 32 13.79 17.94 5.72
C GLU A 32 14.29 16.49 5.79
N ALA A 33 13.45 15.55 6.25
CA ALA A 33 13.87 14.15 6.34
C ALA A 33 13.96 13.53 4.94
N ALA A 34 13.04 13.85 4.05
CA ALA A 34 13.06 13.37 2.67
C ALA A 34 14.26 13.91 1.87
N GLU A 35 14.69 15.15 2.13
CA GLU A 35 15.89 15.72 1.53
C GLU A 35 17.19 15.19 2.14
N SER A 36 17.17 14.81 3.42
CA SER A 36 18.33 14.19 4.07
C SER A 36 18.50 12.72 3.71
N LEU A 37 17.42 11.98 3.50
CA LEU A 37 17.44 10.53 3.28
C LEU A 37 17.32 10.16 1.79
N GLY A 38 16.66 11.00 1.00
CA GLY A 38 16.36 10.77 -0.40
C GLY A 38 17.34 11.43 -1.36
N HIS A 39 17.36 10.93 -2.60
CA HIS A 39 18.10 11.60 -3.67
C HIS A 39 17.38 12.91 -4.06
N PRO A 40 18.11 14.00 -4.40
CA PRO A 40 17.50 15.28 -4.82
C PRO A 40 16.49 15.18 -5.98
N ASN A 41 16.60 14.14 -6.81
CA ASN A 41 15.73 13.89 -7.96
C ASN A 41 14.43 13.11 -7.63
N ILE A 42 14.12 12.87 -6.35
CA ILE A 42 12.81 12.33 -5.96
C ILE A 42 11.74 13.40 -6.20
N CYS A 43 10.61 13.02 -6.83
CA CYS A 43 9.52 13.96 -7.10
C CYS A 43 8.90 14.49 -5.79
N GLY A 44 8.27 15.67 -5.84
CA GLY A 44 7.66 16.29 -4.65
C GLY A 44 6.65 15.37 -3.95
N TYR A 45 5.89 14.60 -4.72
CA TYR A 45 5.01 13.55 -4.21
C TYR A 45 5.76 12.49 -3.38
N GLY A 46 6.87 11.99 -3.90
CA GLY A 46 7.70 11.00 -3.22
C GLY A 46 8.33 11.54 -1.94
N LYS A 47 8.70 12.83 -1.92
CA LYS A 47 9.17 13.49 -0.70
C LYS A 47 8.05 13.56 0.35
N ALA A 48 6.86 14.01 -0.02
CA ALA A 48 5.71 14.06 0.89
C ALA A 48 5.35 12.68 1.45
N LEU A 49 5.37 11.65 0.59
CA LEU A 49 5.16 10.27 0.99
C LEU A 49 6.21 9.77 1.98
N LEU A 50 7.49 10.04 1.72
CA LEU A 50 8.57 9.61 2.62
C LEU A 50 8.43 10.29 3.99
N GLU A 51 8.10 11.58 4.04
CA GLU A 51 7.83 12.29 5.30
C GLU A 51 6.66 11.66 6.05
N ALA A 52 5.51 11.49 5.38
CA ALA A 52 4.33 10.89 5.99
C ALA A 52 4.60 9.45 6.48
N ALA A 53 5.38 8.67 5.73
CA ALA A 53 5.76 7.31 6.09
C ALA A 53 6.75 7.24 7.27
N LEU A 54 7.51 8.30 7.54
CA LEU A 54 8.44 8.38 8.67
C LEU A 54 7.77 8.86 9.96
N ALA A 55 6.49 9.26 9.90
CA ALA A 55 5.74 9.67 11.07
C ALA A 55 5.65 8.51 12.08
N PRO A 56 5.85 8.75 13.40
CA PRO A 56 5.94 7.68 14.41
C PRO A 56 4.71 6.78 14.52
N GLU A 57 3.54 7.27 14.11
CA GLU A 57 2.29 6.50 14.10
C GLU A 57 2.19 5.48 12.95
N VAL A 58 3.05 5.57 11.94
CA VAL A 58 3.05 4.70 10.76
C VAL A 58 3.96 3.49 11.01
N ASP A 59 3.37 2.45 11.62
CA ASP A 59 4.09 1.21 11.96
C ASP A 59 3.89 0.08 10.94
N GLU A 60 2.72 0.02 10.29
CA GLU A 60 2.39 -0.96 9.25
C GLU A 60 2.12 -0.21 7.93
N LEU A 61 2.93 -0.45 6.90
CA LEU A 61 2.83 0.25 5.61
C LEU A 61 2.89 -0.72 4.42
N ILE A 62 1.95 -0.53 3.49
CA ILE A 62 1.94 -1.22 2.20
C ILE A 62 2.16 -0.22 1.08
N LEU A 63 3.18 -0.49 0.27
CA LEU A 63 3.51 0.24 -0.93
C LEU A 63 3.18 -0.63 -2.15
N VAL A 64 2.78 0.01 -3.23
CA VAL A 64 2.58 -0.66 -4.53
C VAL A 64 3.65 -0.17 -5.48
N ASN A 65 4.33 -1.09 -6.14
CA ASN A 65 5.35 -0.80 -7.14
C ASN A 65 4.71 -0.24 -8.43
N CYS A 66 4.22 1.00 -8.35
CA CYS A 66 3.56 1.69 -9.46
C CYS A 66 4.45 2.75 -10.12
N CYS A 67 5.59 3.10 -9.52
CA CYS A 67 6.64 3.92 -10.12
C CYS A 67 7.98 3.70 -9.42
N ASP A 68 9.08 4.09 -10.08
CA ASP A 68 10.44 3.94 -9.54
C ASP A 68 10.65 4.70 -8.22
N VAL A 69 9.93 5.80 -8.02
CA VAL A 69 10.00 6.58 -6.79
C VAL A 69 9.55 5.76 -5.57
N VAL A 70 8.47 4.98 -5.70
CA VAL A 70 7.97 4.15 -4.60
C VAL A 70 8.97 3.05 -4.24
N ARG A 71 9.65 2.46 -5.22
CA ARG A 71 10.72 1.48 -4.97
C ARG A 71 11.86 2.09 -4.16
N ARG A 72 12.28 3.32 -4.51
CA ARG A 72 13.32 4.04 -3.76
C ARG A 72 12.90 4.37 -2.34
N ILE A 73 11.64 4.75 -2.15
CA ILE A 73 11.09 5.00 -0.81
C ILE A 73 11.07 3.71 0.01
N TYR A 74 10.64 2.60 -0.58
CA TYR A 74 10.69 1.29 0.07
C TYR A 74 12.12 0.94 0.51
N ASP A 75 13.11 1.08 -0.38
CA ASP A 75 14.53 0.82 -0.07
C ASP A 75 15.01 1.66 1.15
N ILE A 76 14.64 2.94 1.20
CA ILE A 76 14.99 3.86 2.31
C ILE A 76 14.31 3.41 3.61
N LEU A 77 13.02 3.08 3.57
CA LEU A 77 12.25 2.67 4.75
C LEU A 77 12.74 1.31 5.31
N GLU A 78 13.05 0.36 4.43
CA GLU A 78 13.60 -0.95 4.79
C GLU A 78 14.96 -0.81 5.49
N GLN A 79 15.81 0.12 5.02
CA GLN A 79 17.10 0.42 5.67
C GLN A 79 16.94 1.06 7.05
N ASN A 80 15.90 1.88 7.23
CA ASN A 80 15.62 2.53 8.51
C ASN A 80 15.13 1.56 9.60
N LYS A 81 14.52 0.42 9.22
CA LYS A 81 14.06 -0.65 10.14
C LYS A 81 13.19 -0.15 11.31
N LYS A 82 12.35 0.86 11.07
CA LYS A 82 11.46 1.45 12.10
C LYS A 82 10.04 0.91 12.08
N MET A 83 9.62 0.26 10.99
CA MET A 83 8.26 -0.25 10.81
C MET A 83 8.18 -1.71 11.26
N GLY A 84 7.13 -2.06 11.99
CA GLY A 84 6.77 -3.45 12.29
C GLY A 84 6.45 -4.24 11.04
N PHE A 85 5.75 -3.62 10.08
CA PHE A 85 5.42 -4.25 8.80
C PHE A 85 5.62 -3.28 7.63
N LEU A 86 6.45 -3.68 6.67
CA LEU A 86 6.67 -2.96 5.42
C LEU A 86 6.60 -3.96 4.27
N TYR A 87 5.72 -3.73 3.30
CA TYR A 87 5.55 -4.63 2.17
C TYR A 87 5.46 -3.85 0.84
N LEU A 88 6.13 -4.35 -0.20
CA LEU A 88 6.05 -3.83 -1.56
C LEU A 88 5.28 -4.82 -2.44
N LEU A 89 4.07 -4.45 -2.84
CA LEU A 89 3.25 -5.21 -3.78
C LEU A 89 3.64 -4.87 -5.22
N ASP A 90 4.06 -5.88 -5.99
CA ASP A 90 4.29 -5.71 -7.42
C ASP A 90 2.98 -5.68 -8.21
N LEU A 91 2.79 -4.61 -8.98
CA LEU A 91 1.68 -4.45 -9.91
C LEU A 91 2.15 -4.81 -11.33
N PRO A 92 1.55 -5.81 -12.00
CA PRO A 92 1.87 -6.10 -13.39
C PRO A 92 1.52 -4.92 -14.32
N HIS A 93 2.37 -4.70 -15.33
CA HIS A 93 2.16 -3.64 -16.33
C HIS A 93 1.24 -4.06 -17.49
N LYS A 94 0.92 -5.35 -17.60
CA LYS A 94 0.03 -5.92 -18.60
C LYS A 94 -1.09 -6.68 -17.92
N ASN A 95 -2.14 -6.96 -18.67
CA ASN A 95 -3.37 -7.60 -18.21
C ASN A 95 -3.69 -8.87 -19.01
N GLY A 96 -2.66 -9.67 -19.36
CA GLY A 96 -2.86 -10.98 -19.95
C GLY A 96 -3.04 -12.06 -18.89
N GLU A 97 -3.44 -13.26 -19.30
CA GLU A 97 -3.67 -14.41 -18.41
C GLU A 97 -2.44 -14.74 -17.54
N ALA A 98 -1.23 -14.59 -18.10
CA ALA A 98 0.00 -14.80 -17.34
C ALA A 98 0.16 -13.76 -16.23
N GLU A 99 -0.11 -12.49 -16.52
CA GLU A 99 -0.03 -11.41 -15.54
C GLU A 99 -1.13 -11.50 -14.47
N GLU A 100 -2.32 -11.96 -14.82
CA GLU A 100 -3.38 -12.26 -13.85
C GLU A 100 -2.93 -13.33 -12.86
N GLY A 101 -2.38 -14.46 -13.36
CA GLY A 101 -1.83 -15.52 -12.50
C GLY A 101 -0.66 -15.04 -11.64
N MET A 102 0.22 -14.19 -12.19
CA MET A 102 1.30 -13.56 -11.41
C MET A 102 0.75 -12.67 -10.30
N PHE A 103 -0.26 -11.85 -10.59
CA PHE A 103 -0.84 -10.96 -9.60
C PHE A 103 -1.57 -11.74 -8.50
N GLN A 104 -2.32 -12.79 -8.85
CA GLN A 104 -2.94 -13.69 -7.88
C GLN A 104 -1.89 -14.28 -6.92
N ALA A 105 -0.74 -14.71 -7.45
CA ALA A 105 0.36 -15.21 -6.61
C ALA A 105 0.98 -14.11 -5.73
N GLN A 106 1.08 -12.87 -6.21
CA GLN A 106 1.54 -11.73 -5.40
C GLN A 106 0.57 -11.40 -4.26
N LEU A 107 -0.74 -11.45 -4.53
CA LEU A 107 -1.76 -11.25 -3.49
C LEU A 107 -1.70 -12.36 -2.44
N GLY A 108 -1.54 -13.63 -2.86
CA GLY A 108 -1.34 -14.75 -1.94
C GLY A 108 -0.13 -14.53 -1.02
N ARG A 109 1.02 -14.14 -1.59
CA ARG A 109 2.22 -13.82 -0.79
C ARG A 109 2.02 -12.66 0.19
N LEU A 110 1.25 -11.64 -0.21
CA LEU A 110 0.92 -10.53 0.68
C LEU A 110 0.09 -11.01 1.88
N LEU A 111 -0.92 -11.84 1.65
CA LEU A 111 -1.74 -12.41 2.71
C LEU A 111 -0.90 -13.27 3.67
N GLU A 112 -0.08 -14.17 3.12
CA GLU A 112 0.82 -15.03 3.90
C GLU A 112 1.82 -14.22 4.73
N ALA A 113 2.44 -13.19 4.14
CA ALA A 113 3.39 -12.32 4.85
C ALA A 113 2.71 -11.56 5.99
N TYR A 114 1.49 -11.07 5.77
CA TYR A 114 0.75 -10.34 6.81
C TYR A 114 0.25 -11.26 7.91
N GLU A 115 -0.20 -12.48 7.58
CA GLU A 115 -0.60 -13.50 8.54
C GLU A 115 0.58 -13.92 9.43
N GLN A 116 1.76 -14.15 8.85
CA GLN A 116 2.99 -14.44 9.58
C GLN A 116 3.41 -13.30 10.51
N TYR A 117 3.27 -12.06 10.04
CA TYR A 117 3.58 -10.87 10.84
C TYR A 117 2.60 -10.67 12.00
N SER A 118 1.30 -10.67 11.70
CA SER A 118 0.25 -10.24 12.63
C SER A 118 -0.27 -11.37 13.53
N GLY A 119 -0.02 -12.64 13.17
CA GLY A 119 -0.59 -13.82 13.81
C GLY A 119 -2.10 -13.96 13.62
N ARG A 120 -2.70 -13.18 12.71
CA ARG A 120 -4.15 -13.20 12.43
C ARG A 120 -4.44 -14.11 11.26
N GLU A 121 -5.39 -15.02 11.45
CA GLU A 121 -5.88 -15.87 10.38
C GLU A 121 -6.71 -15.06 9.37
N PHE A 122 -6.45 -15.27 8.08
CA PHE A 122 -7.20 -14.61 7.01
C PHE A 122 -8.62 -15.18 6.88
N GLN A 123 -9.63 -14.30 6.84
CA GLN A 123 -11.04 -14.67 6.64
C GLN A 123 -11.54 -14.23 5.25
N PRO A 124 -11.61 -15.15 4.26
CA PRO A 124 -11.99 -14.82 2.89
C PRO A 124 -13.38 -14.19 2.78
N GLU A 125 -14.33 -14.63 3.63
CA GLU A 125 -15.72 -14.14 3.64
C GLU A 125 -15.80 -12.63 3.91
N LEU A 126 -14.97 -12.12 4.82
CA LEU A 126 -14.94 -10.70 5.18
C LEU A 126 -14.30 -9.86 4.05
N ALA A 127 -13.22 -10.37 3.43
CA ALA A 127 -12.62 -9.72 2.27
C ALA A 127 -13.59 -9.67 1.08
N TRP A 128 -14.32 -10.76 0.82
CA TRP A 128 -15.32 -10.82 -0.24
C TRP A 128 -16.50 -9.88 0.02
N ALA A 129 -16.95 -9.76 1.27
CA ALA A 129 -17.98 -8.80 1.66
C ALA A 129 -17.52 -7.35 1.42
N ALA A 130 -16.28 -7.03 1.76
CA ALA A 130 -15.70 -5.69 1.54
C ALA A 130 -15.58 -5.35 0.05
N LEU A 131 -15.11 -6.28 -0.78
CA LEU A 131 -15.03 -6.11 -2.24
C LEU A 131 -16.39 -5.77 -2.85
N LYS A 132 -17.43 -6.55 -2.52
CA LYS A 132 -18.79 -6.29 -3.01
C LYS A 132 -19.33 -4.92 -2.56
N ALA A 133 -19.03 -4.49 -1.34
CA ALA A 133 -19.44 -3.17 -0.85
C ALA A 133 -18.75 -2.02 -1.61
N ALA A 134 -17.48 -2.21 -1.99
CA ALA A 134 -16.72 -1.24 -2.78
C ALA A 134 -17.26 -1.09 -4.21
N GLU A 135 -17.62 -2.21 -4.86
CA GLU A 135 -18.24 -2.20 -6.21
C GLU A 135 -19.55 -1.40 -6.23
N VAL A 136 -20.43 -1.63 -5.25
CA VAL A 136 -21.71 -0.90 -5.12
C VAL A 136 -21.49 0.61 -4.93
N SER A 137 -20.37 1.00 -4.32
CA SER A 137 -20.02 2.42 -4.12
C SER A 137 -19.48 3.08 -5.39
N SER A 138 -18.90 2.31 -6.32
CA SER A 138 -18.37 2.81 -7.59
C SER A 138 -19.43 3.01 -8.68
N ASP A 139 -20.57 2.30 -8.60
CA ASP A 139 -21.64 2.33 -9.63
C ASP A 139 -22.58 3.55 -9.50
N GLY A 140 -22.41 4.38 -8.47
CA GLY A 140 -23.12 5.66 -8.28
C GLY A 140 -22.44 6.89 -8.91
N GLY A 141 -21.33 6.70 -9.63
CA GLY A 141 -20.40 7.75 -10.05
C GLY A 141 -20.34 8.03 -11.56
N ALA A 142 -21.42 7.84 -12.32
CA ALA A 142 -21.50 8.39 -13.67
C ALA A 142 -21.84 9.88 -13.60
N GLN A 143 -20.83 10.75 -13.36
CA GLN A 143 -20.95 12.17 -13.68
C GLN A 143 -20.67 12.36 -15.19
N PRO A 144 -21.63 12.84 -15.98
CA PRO A 144 -21.39 13.15 -17.38
C PRO A 144 -20.52 14.41 -17.48
N HIS A 145 -19.45 14.32 -18.28
CA HIS A 145 -18.85 15.47 -18.93
C HIS A 145 -19.39 15.56 -20.36
#